data_AF-A0A2E8UNE7-F1
#
_entry.id   AF-A0A2E8UNE7-F1
#
_cell.length_a   1.000
_cell.length_b   1.000
_cell.length_c   1.000
_cell.angle_alpha   90.00
_cell.angle_beta   90.00
_cell.angle_gamma   90.00
#
_symmetry.space_group_name_H-M   'P 1'
#
loop_
_entity.id
_entity.type
_entity.pdbx_description
1 polymer ?
#
loop_
_entity_poly.entity_id
_entity_poly.type
_entity_poly.pdbx_seq_one_letter_code
_entity_poly.pdbx_strand_id
1 'polypeptide(L)' 'MLKKIFLTLAAVLLGVGCHSFGPSEVGRTHPLYNEVISRSLNEQFLLNLVRLRYRDNPYFLEVGNVAVNTS' A
#
# COMPACT_ATOMS: atom_id res chain seq x y z
N MET A 1 -27.27 31.57 -17.15
CA MET A 1 -25.84 31.68 -16.79
C MET A 1 -25.40 30.64 -15.76
N LEU A 2 -26.24 30.33 -14.76
CA LEU A 2 -25.97 29.32 -13.71
C LEU A 2 -25.65 27.90 -14.24
N LYS A 3 -26.32 27.46 -15.31
CA LYS A 3 -26.10 26.14 -15.93
C LYS A 3 -24.70 25.96 -16.53
N LYS A 4 -24.09 27.05 -17.02
CA LYS A 4 -22.72 27.02 -17.56
C LYS A 4 -21.68 26.88 -16.45
N ILE A 5 -21.88 27.59 -15.34
CA ILE A 5 -21.03 27.53 -14.15
C ILE A 5 -21.05 26.13 -13.53
N PHE A 6 -22.21 25.50 -13.46
CA PHE A 6 -22.34 24.14 -12.93
C PHE A 6 -21.61 23.10 -13.81
N LEU A 7 -21.68 23.27 -15.14
CA LEU A 7 -21.00 22.39 -16.08
C LEU A 7 -19.47 22.54 -16.00
N THR A 8 -18.96 23.77 -15.84
CA THR A 8 -17.53 24.02 -15.69
C THR A 8 -16.98 23.50 -14.35
N LEU A 9 -17.77 23.59 -13.28
CA LEU A 9 -17.37 23.07 -11.96
C LEU A 9 -17.29 21.53 -11.97
N ALA A 10 -18.25 20.87 -12.60
CA ALA A 10 -18.26 19.41 -12.75
C ALA A 10 -17.05 18.92 -13.57
N ALA A 11 -16.67 19.64 -14.63
CA ALA A 11 -15.50 19.30 -15.45
C ALA A 11 -14.18 19.41 -14.68
N VAL A 12 -14.05 20.41 -13.80
CA VAL A 12 -12.85 20.57 -12.97
C VAL A 12 -12.74 19.47 -11.92
N LEU A 13 -13.85 19.07 -11.26
CA LEU A 13 -13.81 17.99 -10.26
C LEU A 13 -13.38 16.64 -10.86
N LEU A 14 -13.72 16.37 -12.12
CA LEU A 14 -13.33 15.13 -12.80
C LEU A 14 -11.82 15.06 -13.11
N GLY A 15 -11.12 16.19 -13.15
CA GLY A 15 -9.69 16.27 -13.48
C GLY A 15 -8.73 16.10 -12.30
N VAL A 16 -9.20 16.22 -11.04
CA VAL A 16 -8.33 16.23 -9.85
C VAL A 16 -7.96 14.81 -9.36
N GLY A 17 -8.65 13.77 -9.85
CA GLY A 17 -8.50 12.40 -9.35
C GLY A 17 -7.31 11.59 -9.91
N CYS A 18 -6.65 12.06 -10.98
CA CYS A 18 -5.66 11.25 -11.72
C CYS A 18 -4.22 11.79 -11.61
N HIS A 19 -3.81 12.24 -10.43
CA HIS A 19 -2.50 12.88 -10.24
C HIS A 19 -1.38 11.90 -9.79
N SER A 20 -1.69 10.64 -9.43
CA SER A 20 -0.69 9.70 -8.88
C SER A 20 -0.36 8.50 -9.78
N PHE A 21 -0.48 8.65 -11.11
CA PHE A 21 -0.16 7.58 -12.06
C PHE A 21 1.19 7.87 -12.74
N GLY A 22 2.25 7.22 -12.28
CA GLY A 22 3.57 7.34 -12.90
C GLY A 22 4.72 6.73 -12.09
N PRO A 23 5.87 6.43 -12.73
CA PRO A 23 7.02 5.78 -12.10
C PRO A 23 7.67 6.59 -10.96
N SER A 24 7.40 7.89 -10.87
CA SER A 24 7.87 8.72 -9.77
C SER A 24 7.14 8.48 -8.44
N GLU A 25 5.89 7.98 -8.48
CA GLU A 25 5.15 7.60 -7.28
C GLU A 25 5.62 6.26 -6.71
N VAL A 26 6.16 5.37 -7.56
CA VAL A 26 6.78 4.10 -7.14
C VAL A 26 7.94 4.35 -6.16
N GLY A 27 8.78 5.35 -6.43
CA GLY A 27 9.87 5.75 -5.52
C GLY A 27 9.38 6.28 -4.17
N ARG A 28 8.16 6.85 -4.10
CA ARG A 28 7.56 7.37 -2.87
C ARG A 28 6.86 6.27 -2.05
N THR A 29 6.35 5.23 -2.70
CA THR A 29 5.60 4.15 -2.03
C THR A 29 6.51 3.04 -1.48
N HIS A 30 7.68 2.80 -2.08
CA HIS A 30 8.61 1.76 -1.64
C HIS A 30 9.01 1.82 -0.15
N PRO A 31 9.35 2.98 0.44
CA PRO A 31 9.69 3.06 1.86
C PRO A 31 8.54 2.66 2.79
N LEU A 32 7.30 3.03 2.42
CA LEU A 32 6.10 2.71 3.19
C LEU A 32 5.81 1.19 3.15
N TYR A 33 6.01 0.54 2.01
CA TYR A 33 5.88 -0.92 1.93
C TYR A 33 6.90 -1.65 2.81
N ASN A 34 8.16 -1.19 2.82
CA ASN A 34 9.21 -1.78 3.65
C ASN A 34 8.88 -1.67 5.15
N GLU A 35 8.31 -0.54 5.58
CA GLU A 35 7.89 -0.36 6.97
C GLU A 35 6.79 -1.35 7.35
N VAL A 36 5.76 -1.50 6.51
CA VAL A 36 4.65 -2.43 6.76
C VAL A 36 5.15 -3.88 6.77
N ILE A 37 6.02 -4.27 5.83
CA ILE A 37 6.63 -5.61 5.79
C ILE A 37 7.41 -5.89 7.08
N SER A 38 8.25 -4.95 7.51
CA SER A 38 9.03 -5.09 8.75
C SER A 38 8.12 -5.25 9.96
N ARG A 39 7.05 -4.45 10.06
CA ARG A 39 6.06 -4.58 11.14
C ARG A 39 5.40 -5.95 11.13
N SER A 40 4.91 -6.41 9.98
CA SER A 40 4.25 -7.71 9.85
C SER A 40 5.19 -8.88 10.18
N LEU A 41 6.47 -8.79 9.82
CA LEU A 41 7.48 -9.79 10.19
C LEU A 41 7.70 -9.84 11.71
N ASN A 42 7.76 -8.69 12.38
CA ASN A 42 7.90 -8.62 13.83
C ASN A 42 6.67 -9.23 14.55
N GLU A 43 5.46 -8.94 14.08
CA GLU A 43 4.23 -9.52 14.61
C GLU A 43 4.21 -11.05 14.46
N GLN A 44 4.63 -11.56 13.31
CA GLN A 44 4.74 -13.01 13.07
C GLN A 44 5.81 -13.65 13.97
N PHE A 45 6.94 -12.97 14.18
CA PHE A 45 7.98 -13.46 15.07
C PHE A 45 7.47 -13.58 16.51
N LEU A 46 6.76 -12.56 17.01
CA LEU A 46 6.12 -12.59 18.32
C LEU A 46 5.09 -13.73 18.44
N LEU A 47 4.26 -13.94 17.41
CA LEU A 47 3.29 -15.04 17.39
C LEU A 47 3.99 -16.40 17.41
N ASN A 48 5.09 -16.55 16.66
CA ASN A 48 5.86 -17.78 16.64
C ASN A 48 6.51 -18.08 17.99
N LEU A 49 6.91 -17.08 18.78
CA LEU A 49 7.35 -17.30 20.17
C LEU A 49 6.25 -17.91 21.04
N VAL A 50 5.00 -17.44 20.89
CA VAL A 50 3.85 -18.00 21.60
C VAL A 50 3.58 -19.43 21.14
N ARG A 51 3.62 -19.69 19.83
CA ARG A 51 3.47 -21.05 19.27
C ARG A 51 4.52 -22.00 19.83
N LEU A 52 5.79 -21.60 19.84
CA LEU A 52 6.88 -22.36 20.43
C LEU A 52 6.64 -22.64 21.92
N ARG A 53 6.12 -21.67 22.67
CA ARG A 53 5.77 -21.84 24.09
C ARG A 53 4.70 -22.91 24.30
N TYR A 54 3.71 -22.99 23.41
CA TYR A 54 2.64 -23.98 23.45
C TYR A 54 2.92 -25.25 22.62
N ARG A 55 4.15 -25.40 22.11
CA ARG A 55 4.63 -26.52 21.27
C ARG A 55 3.90 -26.66 19.93
N ASP A 56 3.32 -25.56 19.44
CA ASP A 56 2.81 -25.45 18.08
C ASP A 56 3.96 -25.17 17.08
N ASN A 57 3.73 -25.50 15.81
CA ASN A 57 4.72 -25.29 14.75
C ASN A 57 4.81 -23.79 14.37
N PRO A 58 6.01 -23.17 14.38
CA PRO A 58 6.19 -21.79 13.91
C PRO A 58 6.12 -21.68 12.38
N TYR A 59 5.76 -20.50 11.88
CA TYR A 59 5.64 -20.21 10.44
C TYR A 59 6.36 -18.92 10.08
N PHE A 60 7.26 -18.96 9.08
CA PHE A 60 7.99 -17.80 8.60
C PHE A 60 7.68 -17.56 7.12
N LEU A 61 7.25 -16.35 6.79
CA LEU A 61 6.98 -15.92 5.43
C LEU A 61 8.08 -14.94 4.99
N GLU A 62 8.81 -15.28 3.94
CA GLU A 62 9.83 -14.40 3.36
C GLU A 62 9.24 -13.60 2.20
N VAL A 63 9.36 -12.27 2.25
CA VAL A 63 8.89 -11.37 1.20
C VAL A 63 10.07 -11.06 0.28
N GLY A 64 10.19 -11.79 -0.84
CA GLY A 64 11.33 -11.66 -1.76
C GLY A 64 11.21 -10.52 -2.78
N ASN A 65 10.01 -10.18 -3.25
CA ASN A 65 9.79 -9.09 -4.20
C ASN A 65 8.37 -8.52 -4.07
N VAL A 66 8.25 -7.19 -4.11
CA VAL A 66 6.96 -6.49 -4.21
C VAL A 66 6.85 -5.93 -5.62
N ALA A 67 6.10 -6.61 -6.49
CA ALA A 67 5.89 -6.16 -7.86
C ALA A 67 4.80 -5.09 -7.90
N VAL A 68 5.13 -3.90 -8.41
CA VAL A 68 4.15 -2.87 -8.75
C VAL A 68 3.70 -3.06 -10.20
N ASN A 69 2.40 -3.22 -10.44
CA ASN A 69 1.83 -3.32 -11.78
C ASN A 69 1.56 -1.91 -12.33
N THR A 70 2.54 -1.33 -13.00
CA THR A 70 2.35 -0.13 -13.82
C THR A 70 2.01 -0.57 -15.25
N SER A 71 0.75 -0.88 -15.50
CA SER A 71 0.17 -1.05 -16.84
C SER A 71 -0.59 0.19 -17.27
#